data_AF-A0A0C9Z6I7-F1
#
_entry.id   AF-A0A0C9Z6I7-F1
#
_cell.length_a   1.000
_cell.length_b   1.000
_cell.length_c   1.000
_cell.angle_alpha   90.00
_cell.angle_beta   90.00
_cell.angle_gamma   90.00
#
_symmetry.space_group_name_H-M   'P 1'
#
loop_
_entity.id
_entity.type
_entity.pdbx_description
1 polymer ?
#
loop_
_entity_poly.entity_id
_entity_poly.type
_entity_poly.pdbx_seq_one_letter_code
_entity_poly.pdbx_strand_id
1 'polypeptide(L)'
;MRRLLLRACWMTSKTNSELRRGQPAAHRVYGIPQTINSASYACWLAYQQLASIQESPTESMEAKGRLLLPEALDQIFREELLHFHRGQGLDIIWRDTFRCPTEQEYIQMARGKACSILRLSVKIMMVFATTNTDINYVHLVDLFGIYGQIRDDYMNLQSKEYTDTKGLADDISEGKFSFPVIHGIREKPENTLILDILKQRPKTPTLKYKAIAYLKDSTHSFDYTLSAMRSLEKLVQEETAKLGGNRILETLLERLRQ
;
A
#
# COMPACT_ATOMS: atom_id res chain seq x y z
N MET A 1 12.06 -12.76 -7.02
CA MET A 1 11.00 -12.71 -5.99
C MET A 1 10.33 -11.34 -5.80
N ARG A 2 10.97 -10.29 -5.22
CA ARG A 2 10.31 -8.99 -4.91
C ARG A 2 9.57 -8.34 -6.09
N ARG A 3 10.22 -8.26 -7.27
CA ARG A 3 9.60 -7.68 -8.49
C ARG A 3 8.42 -8.50 -9.01
N LEU A 4 8.42 -9.81 -8.78
CA LEU A 4 7.37 -10.73 -9.23
C LEU A 4 6.13 -10.61 -8.34
N LEU A 5 6.31 -10.60 -7.01
CA LEU A 5 5.22 -10.42 -6.05
C LEU A 5 4.55 -9.05 -6.19
N LEU A 6 5.33 -7.97 -6.31
CA LEU A 6 4.77 -6.65 -6.52
C LEU A 6 3.93 -6.59 -7.81
N ARG A 7 4.43 -7.17 -8.90
CA ARG A 7 3.65 -7.25 -10.16
C ARG A 7 2.40 -8.11 -10.02
N ALA A 8 2.49 -9.26 -9.34
CA ALA A 8 1.35 -10.14 -9.09
C ALA A 8 0.27 -9.43 -8.25
N CYS A 9 0.64 -8.82 -7.12
CA CYS A 9 -0.26 -8.02 -6.28
C CYS A 9 -0.90 -6.85 -7.06
N TRP A 10 -0.16 -6.26 -8.01
CA TRP A 10 -0.68 -5.17 -8.85
C TRP A 10 -1.62 -5.64 -9.96
N MET A 11 -1.54 -6.91 -10.36
CA MET A 11 -2.47 -7.56 -11.29
C MET A 11 -3.70 -8.10 -10.58
N THR A 12 -3.57 -8.52 -9.30
CA THR A 12 -4.70 -8.99 -8.48
C THR A 12 -5.47 -7.88 -7.78
N SER A 13 -4.96 -6.64 -7.74
CA SER A 13 -5.75 -5.52 -7.25
C SER A 13 -7.01 -5.41 -8.10
N LYS A 14 -8.15 -5.88 -7.55
CA LYS A 14 -9.50 -5.87 -8.14
C LYS A 14 -10.05 -4.43 -8.24
N THR A 15 -9.22 -3.56 -8.79
CA THR A 15 -9.58 -2.20 -9.17
C THR A 15 -10.04 -2.29 -10.61
N ASN A 16 -11.24 -1.80 -10.92
CA ASN A 16 -11.72 -1.67 -12.30
C ASN A 16 -11.02 -0.50 -13.03
N SER A 17 -9.75 -0.28 -12.68
CA SER A 17 -8.87 0.77 -13.17
C SER A 17 -8.61 0.51 -14.64
N GLU A 18 -8.95 1.47 -15.49
CA GLU A 18 -8.79 1.35 -16.94
C GLU A 18 -7.31 1.43 -17.34
N LEU A 19 -6.52 2.23 -16.62
CA LEU A 19 -5.12 2.50 -16.90
C LEU A 19 -4.20 2.05 -15.77
N ARG A 20 -2.96 1.72 -16.11
CA ARG A 20 -1.86 1.48 -15.18
C ARG A 20 -0.58 2.02 -15.81
N ARG A 21 0.01 3.05 -15.20
CA ARG A 21 1.24 3.72 -15.70
C ARG A 21 1.06 4.25 -17.13
N GLY A 22 -0.10 4.83 -17.41
CA GLY A 22 -0.44 5.40 -18.72
C GLY A 22 -0.72 4.38 -19.82
N GLN A 23 -0.74 3.08 -19.50
CA GLN A 23 -1.04 2.00 -20.43
C GLN A 23 -2.33 1.29 -20.02
N PRO A 24 -3.06 0.63 -20.95
CA PRO A 24 -4.24 -0.17 -20.60
C PRO A 24 -3.92 -1.21 -19.53
N ALA A 25 -4.79 -1.36 -18.54
CA ALA A 25 -4.63 -2.37 -17.51
C ALA A 25 -4.63 -3.80 -18.12
N ALA A 26 -3.88 -4.73 -17.52
CA ALA A 26 -3.69 -6.07 -18.09
C ALA A 26 -5.00 -6.82 -18.40
N HIS A 27 -6.03 -6.67 -17.54
CA HIS A 27 -7.33 -7.30 -17.75
C HIS A 27 -8.12 -6.70 -18.92
N ARG A 28 -7.78 -5.49 -19.38
CA ARG A 28 -8.35 -4.89 -20.60
C ARG A 28 -7.72 -5.47 -21.86
N VAL A 29 -6.49 -5.97 -21.77
CA VAL A 29 -5.76 -6.58 -22.90
C VAL A 29 -5.98 -8.09 -22.98
N TYR A 30 -5.85 -8.79 -21.85
CA TYR A 30 -5.86 -10.26 -21.78
C TYR A 30 -7.13 -10.85 -21.17
N GLY A 31 -8.07 -10.00 -20.73
CA GLY A 31 -9.29 -10.41 -20.03
C GLY A 31 -9.08 -10.70 -18.54
N ILE A 32 -10.18 -10.61 -17.79
CA ILE A 32 -10.19 -10.83 -16.33
C ILE A 32 -9.73 -12.25 -15.96
N PRO A 33 -10.23 -13.35 -16.59
CA PRO A 33 -9.88 -14.70 -16.17
C PRO A 33 -8.37 -14.99 -16.29
N GLN A 34 -7.76 -14.63 -17.42
CA GLN A 34 -6.32 -14.85 -17.63
C GLN A 34 -5.49 -14.00 -16.68
N THR A 35 -5.86 -12.73 -16.49
CA THR A 35 -5.13 -11.83 -15.58
C THR A 35 -5.13 -12.36 -14.15
N ILE A 36 -6.27 -12.84 -13.64
CA ILE A 36 -6.36 -13.44 -12.31
C ILE A 36 -5.50 -14.71 -12.23
N ASN A 37 -5.61 -15.61 -13.21
CA ASN A 37 -4.84 -16.84 -13.22
C ASN A 37 -3.32 -16.59 -13.25
N SER A 38 -2.85 -15.73 -14.16
CA SER A 38 -1.44 -15.37 -14.29
C SER A 38 -0.89 -14.71 -13.03
N ALA A 39 -1.69 -13.87 -12.37
CA ALA A 39 -1.27 -13.22 -11.14
C ALA A 39 -1.17 -14.21 -9.96
N SER A 40 -2.15 -15.11 -9.80
CA SER A 40 -2.08 -16.20 -8.82
C SER A 40 -0.88 -17.10 -9.09
N TYR A 41 -0.63 -17.47 -10.34
CA TYR A 41 0.54 -18.27 -10.73
C TYR A 41 1.86 -17.57 -10.40
N ALA A 42 1.96 -16.26 -10.65
CA ALA A 42 3.14 -15.48 -10.30
C ALA A 42 3.41 -15.42 -8.78
N CYS A 43 2.37 -15.42 -7.93
CA CYS A 43 2.53 -15.56 -6.49
C CYS A 43 3.15 -16.92 -6.12
N TRP A 44 2.68 -18.01 -6.74
CA TRP A 44 3.22 -19.35 -6.51
C TRP A 44 4.65 -19.50 -7.03
N LEU A 45 4.99 -18.91 -8.18
CA LEU A 45 6.37 -18.84 -8.65
C LEU A 45 7.29 -18.10 -7.68
N ALA A 46 6.79 -17.02 -7.06
CA ALA A 46 7.56 -16.32 -6.05
C ALA A 46 7.78 -17.17 -4.78
N TYR A 47 6.78 -17.96 -4.39
CA TYR A 47 6.90 -18.92 -3.30
C TYR A 47 7.89 -20.05 -3.64
N GLN A 48 7.84 -20.59 -4.86
CA GLN A 48 8.80 -21.58 -5.34
C GLN A 48 10.24 -21.05 -5.33
N GLN A 49 10.44 -19.79 -5.71
CA GLN A 49 11.75 -19.15 -5.60
C GLN A 49 12.23 -19.06 -4.15
N LEU A 50 11.33 -18.88 -3.17
CA LEU A 50 11.71 -18.86 -1.76
C LEU A 50 12.32 -20.19 -1.31
N ALA A 51 11.73 -21.31 -1.76
CA ALA A 51 12.24 -22.65 -1.46
C ALA A 51 13.68 -22.87 -1.98
N SER A 52 13.98 -22.40 -3.19
CA SER A 52 15.35 -22.50 -3.75
C SER A 52 16.40 -21.72 -2.94
N ILE A 53 15.99 -20.68 -2.20
CA ILE A 53 16.90 -19.90 -1.36
C ILE A 53 17.20 -20.68 -0.06
N GLN A 54 16.27 -21.47 0.46
CA GLN A 54 16.50 -22.33 1.63
C GLN A 54 17.45 -23.49 1.35
N GLU A 55 17.44 -24.02 0.12
CA GLU A 55 18.27 -25.16 -0.28
C GLU A 55 19.75 -24.81 -0.48
N SER A 56 20.10 -23.52 -0.52
CA SER A 56 21.50 -23.07 -0.62
C SER A 56 22.09 -22.96 0.78
N PRO A 57 22.97 -23.89 1.21
CA PRO A 57 23.57 -23.80 2.53
C PRO A 57 24.52 -22.60 2.55
N THR A 58 24.15 -21.56 3.29
CA THR A 58 25.13 -20.56 3.72
C THR A 58 25.88 -21.18 4.90
N GLU A 59 27.02 -21.79 4.60
CA GLU A 59 28.04 -22.07 5.60
C GLU A 59 28.22 -20.78 6.43
N SER A 60 28.10 -20.88 7.76
CA SER A 60 28.21 -19.78 8.74
C SER A 60 27.01 -18.84 8.96
N MET A 61 25.79 -19.36 9.13
CA MET A 61 24.74 -18.64 9.87
C MET A 61 24.58 -19.19 11.29
N GLU A 62 25.52 -18.86 12.18
CA GLU A 62 25.35 -19.18 13.61
C GLU A 62 24.07 -18.52 14.14
N ALA A 63 23.18 -19.32 14.74
CA ALA A 63 21.89 -18.85 15.25
C ALA A 63 22.00 -17.85 16.42
N LYS A 64 23.18 -17.74 17.05
CA LYS A 64 23.34 -17.05 18.32
C LYS A 64 23.16 -15.53 18.17
N GLY A 65 22.07 -15.01 18.74
CA GLY A 65 21.75 -13.58 18.78
C GLY A 65 21.03 -13.03 17.55
N ARG A 66 20.67 -13.86 16.56
CA ARG A 66 19.87 -13.43 15.40
C ARG A 66 18.40 -13.30 15.77
N LEU A 67 17.74 -12.26 15.28
CA LEU A 67 16.30 -12.05 15.49
C LEU A 67 15.44 -13.00 14.64
N LEU A 68 15.85 -13.29 13.40
CA LEU A 68 15.14 -14.18 12.48
C LEU A 68 16.09 -15.25 11.93
N LEU A 69 15.58 -16.48 11.86
CA LEU A 69 16.31 -17.64 11.38
C LEU A 69 15.78 -18.11 10.00
N PRO A 70 16.60 -18.77 9.17
CA PRO A 70 16.19 -19.28 7.86
C PRO A 70 14.95 -20.20 7.88
N GLU A 71 14.75 -20.93 8.97
CA GLU A 71 13.60 -21.83 9.18
C GLU A 71 12.28 -21.04 9.24
N ALA A 72 12.30 -19.77 9.60
CA ALA A 72 11.12 -18.91 9.68
C ALA A 72 10.65 -18.38 8.31
N LEU A 73 11.39 -18.60 7.21
CA LEU A 73 11.07 -18.01 5.90
C LEU A 73 9.69 -18.41 5.37
N ASP A 74 9.37 -19.70 5.46
CA ASP A 74 8.06 -20.23 5.05
C ASP A 74 6.93 -19.57 5.86
N GLN A 75 7.08 -19.50 7.18
CA GLN A 75 6.12 -18.82 8.05
C GLN A 75 5.98 -17.34 7.71
N ILE A 76 7.10 -16.61 7.57
CA ILE A 76 7.13 -15.19 7.20
C ILE A 76 6.37 -14.95 5.90
N PHE A 77 6.62 -15.77 4.87
CA PHE A 77 5.97 -15.62 3.57
C PHE A 77 4.47 -15.84 3.65
N ARG A 78 4.03 -16.93 4.30
CA ARG A 78 2.61 -17.23 4.46
C ARG A 78 1.89 -16.16 5.28
N GLU A 79 2.46 -15.73 6.39
CA GLU A 79 1.86 -14.72 7.26
C GLU A 79 1.72 -13.37 6.56
N GLU A 80 2.77 -12.89 5.89
CA GLU A 80 2.68 -11.59 5.20
C GLU A 80 1.72 -11.64 4.00
N LEU A 81 1.64 -12.76 3.28
CA LEU A 81 0.60 -12.93 2.25
C LEU A 81 -0.81 -12.98 2.84
N LEU A 82 -1.02 -13.63 3.98
CA LEU A 82 -2.31 -13.63 4.66
C LEU A 82 -2.67 -12.22 5.12
N HIS A 83 -1.72 -11.46 5.67
CA HIS A 83 -1.92 -10.05 6.02
C HIS A 83 -2.29 -9.22 4.80
N PHE A 84 -1.60 -9.41 3.66
CA PHE A 84 -1.92 -8.75 2.40
C PHE A 84 -3.38 -8.97 2.01
N HIS A 85 -3.82 -10.22 1.98
CA HIS A 85 -5.20 -10.56 1.58
C HIS A 85 -6.23 -10.05 2.58
N ARG A 86 -5.94 -10.08 3.89
CA ARG A 86 -6.83 -9.51 4.93
C ARG A 86 -6.98 -7.99 4.75
N GLY A 87 -5.88 -7.27 4.54
CA GLY A 87 -5.91 -5.84 4.28
C GLY A 87 -6.66 -5.50 2.99
N GLN A 88 -6.37 -6.22 1.91
CA GLN A 88 -7.09 -6.06 0.64
C GLN A 88 -8.59 -6.38 0.77
N GLY A 89 -8.95 -7.39 1.57
CA GLY A 89 -10.34 -7.75 1.84
C GLY A 89 -11.09 -6.67 2.61
N LEU A 90 -10.45 -6.02 3.59
CA LEU A 90 -11.03 -4.88 4.31
C LEU A 90 -11.32 -3.69 3.38
N ASP A 91 -10.37 -3.35 2.52
CA ASP A 91 -10.54 -2.28 1.53
C ASP A 91 -11.74 -2.54 0.59
N ILE A 92 -11.87 -3.79 0.12
CA ILE A 92 -12.98 -4.23 -0.74
C ILE A 92 -14.31 -4.23 0.00
N ILE A 93 -14.38 -4.79 1.22
CA ILE A 93 -15.65 -4.90 1.94
C ILE A 93 -16.19 -3.51 2.30
N TRP A 94 -15.34 -2.57 2.70
CA TRP A 94 -15.77 -1.20 2.98
C TRP A 94 -16.34 -0.54 1.73
N ARG A 95 -15.61 -0.62 0.61
CA ARG A 95 -16.03 -0.10 -0.70
C ARG A 95 -17.38 -0.66 -1.15
N ASP A 96 -17.58 -1.97 -1.04
CA ASP A 96 -18.76 -2.65 -1.59
C ASP A 96 -19.97 -2.63 -0.64
N THR A 97 -19.75 -2.47 0.67
CA THR A 97 -20.84 -2.29 1.67
C THR A 97 -21.14 -0.83 1.99
N PHE A 98 -20.37 0.10 1.42
CA PHE A 98 -20.45 1.56 1.68
C PHE A 98 -20.31 1.93 3.17
N ARG A 99 -19.58 1.11 3.94
CA ARG A 99 -19.23 1.40 5.32
C ARG A 99 -17.92 2.21 5.35
N CYS A 100 -18.02 3.50 5.66
CA CYS A 100 -16.83 4.31 5.90
C CYS A 100 -16.09 3.81 7.15
N PRO A 101 -14.81 3.40 7.06
CA PRO A 101 -14.03 3.01 8.22
C PRO A 101 -13.65 4.25 9.06
N THR A 102 -13.23 4.00 10.30
CA THR A 102 -12.49 4.96 11.11
C THR A 102 -11.05 5.10 10.60
N GLU A 103 -10.38 6.18 10.99
CA GLU A 103 -8.96 6.36 10.66
C GLU A 103 -8.10 5.21 11.20
N GLN A 104 -8.36 4.76 12.45
CA GLN A 104 -7.63 3.65 13.05
C GLN A 104 -7.82 2.33 12.29
N GLU A 105 -9.04 2.03 11.87
CA GLU A 105 -9.32 0.87 11.01
C GLU A 105 -8.57 0.98 9.68
N TYR A 106 -8.57 2.15 9.05
CA TYR A 106 -7.81 2.40 7.81
C TYR A 106 -6.31 2.15 8.00
N ILE A 107 -5.70 2.66 9.07
CA ILE A 107 -4.28 2.44 9.37
C ILE A 107 -3.99 0.95 9.56
N GLN A 108 -4.88 0.22 10.25
CA GLN A 108 -4.72 -1.22 10.42
C GLN A 108 -4.85 -1.98 9.09
N MET A 109 -5.77 -1.56 8.21
CA MET A 109 -5.88 -2.10 6.86
C MET A 109 -4.61 -1.82 6.04
N ALA A 110 -4.09 -0.59 6.09
CA ALA A 110 -2.86 -0.20 5.38
C ALA A 110 -1.64 -1.01 5.85
N ARG A 111 -1.55 -1.31 7.17
CA ARG A 111 -0.57 -2.23 7.74
C ARG A 111 -0.70 -3.65 7.19
N GLY A 112 -1.91 -4.12 6.96
CA GLY A 112 -2.18 -5.42 6.35
C GLY A 112 -1.82 -5.45 4.86
N LYS A 113 -2.17 -4.41 4.11
CA LYS A 113 -2.09 -4.37 2.64
C LYS A 113 -0.73 -3.89 2.10
N ALA A 114 -0.41 -2.61 2.22
CA ALA A 114 0.81 -2.06 1.64
C ALA A 114 2.07 -2.46 2.42
N CYS A 115 1.97 -2.45 3.76
CA CYS A 115 3.12 -2.71 4.61
C CYS A 115 3.52 -4.19 4.58
N SER A 116 2.60 -5.14 4.40
CA SER A 116 2.93 -6.58 4.41
C SER A 116 3.89 -6.97 3.30
N ILE A 117 3.73 -6.44 2.09
CA ILE A 117 4.64 -6.74 0.97
C ILE A 117 6.03 -6.13 1.19
N LEU A 118 6.09 -4.95 1.82
CA LEU A 118 7.36 -4.34 2.21
C LEU A 118 8.02 -5.12 3.35
N ARG A 119 7.26 -5.50 4.39
CA ARG A 119 7.71 -6.33 5.51
C ARG A 119 8.21 -7.67 5.03
N LEU A 120 7.52 -8.33 4.10
CA LEU A 120 7.99 -9.58 3.50
C LEU A 120 9.39 -9.41 2.90
N SER A 121 9.60 -8.34 2.13
CA SER A 121 10.91 -8.07 1.52
C SER A 121 11.99 -7.84 2.58
N VAL A 122 11.69 -7.05 3.62
CA VAL A 122 12.67 -6.70 4.65
C VAL A 122 12.93 -7.86 5.61
N LYS A 123 11.91 -8.61 6.04
CA LYS A 123 12.07 -9.80 6.88
C LYS A 123 12.94 -10.86 6.19
N ILE A 124 12.79 -11.04 4.88
CA ILE A 124 13.68 -11.93 4.11
C ILE A 124 15.11 -11.40 4.12
N MET A 125 15.32 -10.09 3.96
CA MET A 125 16.67 -9.49 4.09
C MET A 125 17.24 -9.66 5.49
N MET A 126 16.43 -9.52 6.54
CA MET A 126 16.82 -9.72 7.94
C MET A 126 17.23 -11.17 8.21
N VAL A 127 16.51 -12.15 7.65
CA VAL A 127 16.87 -13.58 7.73
C VAL A 127 18.28 -13.81 7.16
N PHE A 128 18.61 -13.18 6.02
CA PHE A 128 19.90 -13.37 5.36
C PHE A 128 20.96 -12.32 5.72
N ALA A 129 20.69 -11.45 6.69
CA ALA A 129 21.63 -10.41 7.09
C ALA A 129 22.91 -11.01 7.69
N THR A 130 24.04 -10.40 7.40
CA THR A 130 25.36 -10.74 7.96
C THR A 130 25.82 -9.75 9.04
N THR A 131 25.15 -8.61 9.15
CA THR A 131 25.37 -7.55 10.13
C THR A 131 24.02 -7.08 10.66
N ASN A 132 23.99 -6.48 11.86
CA ASN A 132 22.77 -5.98 12.49
C ASN A 132 21.66 -7.05 12.58
N THR A 133 22.05 -8.29 12.88
CA THR A 133 21.18 -9.47 12.84
C THR A 133 20.17 -9.53 13.98
N ASP A 134 20.38 -8.73 15.03
CA ASP A 134 19.55 -8.57 16.22
C ASP A 134 18.56 -7.39 16.12
N ILE A 135 18.66 -6.57 15.06
CA ILE A 135 17.85 -5.35 14.90
C ILE A 135 16.52 -5.65 14.21
N ASN A 136 15.43 -5.12 14.76
CA ASN A 136 14.09 -5.24 14.19
C ASN A 136 13.71 -4.00 13.35
N TYR A 137 13.71 -4.13 12.02
CA TYR A 137 13.34 -3.05 11.10
C TYR A 137 11.83 -2.97 10.79
N VAL A 138 11.00 -3.86 11.36
CA VAL A 138 9.56 -3.95 11.01
C VAL A 138 8.82 -2.65 11.30
N HIS A 139 9.10 -1.99 12.43
CA HIS A 139 8.41 -0.75 12.80
C HIS A 139 8.65 0.37 11.78
N LEU A 140 9.92 0.57 11.38
CA LEU A 140 10.29 1.53 10.34
C LEU A 140 9.56 1.23 9.02
N VAL A 141 9.51 -0.03 8.62
CA VAL A 141 8.84 -0.46 7.38
C VAL A 141 7.34 -0.19 7.41
N ASP A 142 6.70 -0.40 8.55
CA ASP A 142 5.28 -0.09 8.73
C ASP A 142 5.00 1.41 8.62
N LEU A 143 5.83 2.25 9.24
CA LEU A 143 5.72 3.71 9.09
C LEU A 143 5.83 4.14 7.62
N PHE A 144 6.82 3.59 6.89
CA PHE A 144 6.97 3.84 5.45
C PHE A 144 5.78 3.36 4.62
N GLY A 145 5.28 2.16 4.91
CA GLY A 145 4.16 1.59 4.17
C GLY A 145 2.86 2.38 4.38
N ILE A 146 2.62 2.86 5.60
CA ILE A 146 1.49 3.75 5.91
C ILE A 146 1.65 5.09 5.20
N TYR A 147 2.83 5.72 5.30
CA TYR A 147 3.13 6.97 4.59
C TYR A 147 2.92 6.83 3.08
N GLY A 148 3.44 5.76 2.48
CA GLY A 148 3.31 5.48 1.06
C GLY A 148 1.86 5.26 0.61
N GLN A 149 1.04 4.59 1.44
CA GLN A 149 -0.38 4.38 1.15
C GLN A 149 -1.16 5.70 1.20
N ILE A 150 -0.97 6.52 2.24
CA ILE A 150 -1.63 7.83 2.37
C ILE A 150 -1.19 8.78 1.25
N ARG A 151 0.09 8.75 0.87
CA ARG A 151 0.59 9.52 -0.27
C ARG A 151 -0.07 9.09 -1.58
N ASP A 152 -0.19 7.79 -1.85
CA ASP A 152 -0.84 7.30 -3.08
C ASP A 152 -2.31 7.74 -3.14
N ASP A 153 -3.01 7.67 -2.01
CA ASP A 153 -4.39 8.13 -1.85
C ASP A 153 -4.53 9.65 -2.09
N TYR A 154 -3.62 10.46 -1.56
CA TYR A 154 -3.60 11.91 -1.78
C TYR A 154 -3.31 12.26 -3.24
N MET A 155 -2.26 11.65 -3.83
CA MET A 155 -1.84 11.93 -5.20
C MET A 155 -2.88 11.49 -6.22
N ASN A 156 -3.67 10.44 -5.94
CA ASN A 156 -4.78 10.02 -6.79
C ASN A 156 -5.80 11.15 -7.02
N LEU A 157 -6.04 11.99 -6.01
CA LEU A 157 -7.05 13.05 -6.05
C LEU A 157 -6.51 14.41 -6.50
N GLN A 158 -5.22 14.69 -6.29
CA GLN A 158 -4.65 16.03 -6.45
C GLN A 158 -3.65 16.15 -7.61
N SER A 159 -2.99 15.07 -8.04
CA SER A 159 -1.91 15.15 -9.02
C SER A 159 -2.40 15.03 -10.48
N LYS A 160 -1.95 15.98 -11.31
CA LYS A 160 -2.16 15.96 -12.76
C LYS A 160 -1.39 14.83 -13.45
N GLU A 161 -0.17 14.54 -13.00
CA GLU A 161 0.61 13.41 -13.52
C GLU A 161 -0.05 12.05 -13.19
N TYR A 162 -0.66 11.93 -12.01
CA TYR A 162 -1.46 10.76 -11.67
C TYR A 162 -2.72 10.66 -12.52
N THR A 163 -3.33 11.79 -12.86
CA THR A 163 -4.45 11.84 -13.81
C THR A 163 -4.07 11.25 -15.17
N ASP A 164 -2.87 11.54 -15.65
CA ASP A 164 -2.38 11.02 -16.94
C ASP A 164 -2.01 9.53 -16.88
N THR A 165 -1.64 9.01 -15.70
CA THR A 165 -1.13 7.63 -15.56
C THR A 165 -2.15 6.61 -15.03
N LYS A 166 -3.12 7.02 -14.21
CA LYS A 166 -4.21 6.19 -13.66
C LYS A 166 -5.60 6.64 -14.13
N GLY A 167 -5.75 7.91 -14.51
CA GLY A 167 -7.05 8.56 -14.75
C GLY A 167 -7.41 9.54 -13.63
N LEU A 168 -8.23 10.54 -13.95
CA LEU A 168 -8.66 11.58 -13.00
C LEU A 168 -9.38 10.94 -11.81
N ALA A 169 -8.83 11.07 -10.60
CA ALA A 169 -9.43 10.59 -9.34
C ALA A 169 -10.09 9.21 -9.46
N ASP A 170 -9.33 8.23 -9.91
CA ASP A 170 -9.80 6.86 -10.13
C ASP A 170 -10.35 6.23 -8.83
N ASP A 171 -9.81 6.61 -7.67
CA ASP A 171 -10.31 6.15 -6.36
C ASP A 171 -11.79 6.55 -6.15
N ILE A 172 -12.23 7.70 -6.68
CA ILE A 172 -13.63 8.13 -6.64
C ILE A 172 -14.48 7.27 -7.58
N SER A 173 -13.97 6.94 -8.78
CA SER A 173 -14.65 6.02 -9.70
C SER A 173 -14.78 4.61 -9.13
N GLU A 174 -13.79 4.17 -8.36
CA GLU A 174 -13.84 2.88 -7.67
C GLU A 174 -14.83 2.90 -6.50
N GLY A 175 -15.10 4.07 -5.91
CA GLY A 175 -15.87 4.20 -4.67
C GLY A 175 -15.02 3.89 -3.42
N LYS A 176 -13.69 4.01 -3.54
CA LYS A 176 -12.73 3.67 -2.49
C LYS A 176 -12.76 4.69 -1.36
N PHE A 177 -12.71 4.18 -0.13
CA PHE A 177 -12.53 5.00 1.08
C PHE A 177 -11.04 5.30 1.30
N SER A 178 -10.50 6.22 0.50
CA SER A 178 -9.12 6.70 0.66
C SER A 178 -8.97 7.61 1.88
N PHE A 179 -7.75 7.82 2.37
CA PHE A 179 -7.49 8.63 3.58
C PHE A 179 -8.18 10.01 3.60
N PRO A 180 -8.01 10.89 2.58
CA PRO A 180 -8.69 12.19 2.54
C PRO A 180 -10.23 12.06 2.45
N VAL A 181 -10.73 11.01 1.80
CA VAL A 181 -12.16 10.72 1.67
C VAL A 181 -12.76 10.33 3.02
N ILE A 182 -12.08 9.46 3.77
CA ILE A 182 -12.50 9.07 5.12
C ILE A 182 -12.60 10.30 6.01
N HIS A 183 -11.54 11.12 6.05
CA HIS A 183 -11.58 12.38 6.82
C HIS A 183 -12.76 13.26 6.39
N GLY A 184 -12.95 13.47 5.08
CA GLY A 184 -14.02 14.34 4.58
C GLY A 184 -15.44 13.87 4.92
N ILE A 185 -15.68 12.56 4.95
CA ILE A 185 -16.97 11.99 5.37
C ILE A 185 -17.17 12.18 6.87
N ARG A 186 -16.12 12.00 7.68
CA ARG A 186 -16.23 12.00 9.14
C ARG A 186 -16.21 13.40 9.76
N GLU A 187 -15.57 14.36 9.10
CA GLU A 187 -15.52 15.77 9.53
C GLU A 187 -16.90 16.44 9.52
N LYS A 188 -17.76 16.06 8.55
CA LYS A 188 -19.13 16.56 8.43
C LYS A 188 -20.11 15.40 8.24
N PRO A 189 -20.45 14.66 9.32
CA PRO A 189 -21.25 13.44 9.23
C PRO A 189 -22.69 13.68 8.71
N GLU A 190 -23.21 14.89 8.91
CA GLU A 190 -24.53 15.31 8.40
C GLU A 190 -24.57 15.43 6.87
N ASN A 191 -23.41 15.55 6.22
CA ASN A 191 -23.31 15.76 4.77
C ASN A 191 -22.96 14.45 4.04
N THR A 192 -23.94 13.90 3.32
CA THR A 192 -23.80 12.63 2.60
C THR A 192 -23.16 12.76 1.21
N LEU A 193 -22.79 13.97 0.77
CA LEU A 193 -22.34 14.26 -0.60
C LEU A 193 -21.26 13.29 -1.09
N ILE A 194 -20.21 13.09 -0.29
CA ILE A 194 -19.09 12.22 -0.69
C ILE A 194 -19.56 10.75 -0.76
N LEU A 195 -20.31 10.27 0.22
CA LEU A 195 -20.84 8.91 0.23
C LEU A 195 -21.73 8.66 -1.01
N ASP A 196 -22.59 9.60 -1.35
CA ASP A 196 -23.50 9.49 -2.49
C ASP A 196 -22.74 9.53 -3.83
N ILE A 197 -21.66 10.28 -3.92
CA ILE A 197 -20.76 10.28 -5.09
C ILE A 197 -20.03 8.93 -5.19
N LEU A 198 -19.47 8.39 -4.10
CA LEU A 198 -18.78 7.10 -4.13
C LEU A 198 -19.72 5.95 -4.54
N LYS A 199 -20.98 5.98 -4.08
CA LYS A 199 -22.02 5.02 -4.49
C LYS A 199 -22.31 5.06 -6.00
N GLN A 200 -22.26 6.23 -6.60
CA GLN A 200 -22.49 6.39 -8.04
C GLN A 200 -21.34 5.90 -8.91
N ARG A 201 -20.12 5.73 -8.34
CA ARG A 201 -18.92 5.29 -9.08
C ARG A 201 -18.73 6.07 -10.40
N PRO A 202 -18.70 7.42 -10.33
CA PRO A 202 -18.82 8.25 -11.51
C PRO A 202 -17.61 8.07 -12.43
N LYS A 203 -17.86 7.93 -13.73
CA LYS A 203 -16.81 7.95 -14.75
C LYS A 203 -16.54 9.37 -15.27
N THR A 204 -17.53 10.25 -15.22
CA THR A 204 -17.44 11.61 -15.74
C THR A 204 -16.68 12.54 -14.79
N PRO A 205 -15.95 13.55 -15.31
CA PRO A 205 -15.17 14.48 -14.49
C PRO A 205 -16.00 15.33 -13.53
N THR A 206 -17.25 15.67 -13.86
CA THR A 206 -18.06 16.65 -13.12
C THR A 206 -18.25 16.26 -11.65
N LEU A 207 -18.65 15.02 -11.37
CA LEU A 207 -18.85 14.55 -10.01
C LEU A 207 -17.52 14.38 -9.25
N LYS A 208 -16.45 14.02 -9.97
CA LYS A 208 -15.10 13.93 -9.40
C LYS A 208 -14.59 15.29 -8.96
N TYR A 209 -14.71 16.32 -9.80
CA TYR A 209 -14.34 17.68 -9.43
C TYR A 209 -15.18 18.21 -8.28
N LYS A 210 -16.47 17.90 -8.25
CA LYS A 210 -17.34 18.28 -7.12
C LYS A 210 -16.86 17.65 -5.81
N ALA A 211 -16.53 16.36 -5.80
CA ALA A 211 -15.98 15.69 -4.62
C ALA A 211 -14.62 16.27 -4.22
N ILE A 212 -13.70 16.49 -5.17
CA ILE A 212 -12.38 17.10 -4.91
C ILE A 212 -12.52 18.50 -4.30
N ALA A 213 -13.38 19.35 -4.88
CA ALA A 213 -13.63 20.70 -4.37
C ALA A 213 -14.22 20.66 -2.95
N TYR A 214 -15.17 19.75 -2.68
CA TYR A 214 -15.71 19.58 -1.33
C TYR A 214 -14.63 19.16 -0.32
N LEU A 215 -13.81 18.15 -0.67
CA LEU A 215 -12.72 17.67 0.19
C LEU A 215 -11.67 18.76 0.46
N LYS A 216 -11.40 19.60 -0.53
CA LYS A 216 -10.42 20.69 -0.43
C LYS A 216 -10.96 21.88 0.36
N ASP A 217 -12.11 22.40 -0.05
CA ASP A 217 -12.58 23.73 0.34
C ASP A 217 -13.58 23.68 1.50
N SER A 218 -14.30 22.56 1.69
CA SER A 218 -15.35 22.45 2.72
C SER A 218 -14.93 21.67 3.96
N THR A 219 -14.10 20.64 3.81
CA THR A 219 -13.65 19.79 4.94
C THR A 219 -12.14 19.88 5.20
N HIS A 220 -11.39 20.63 4.38
CA HIS A 220 -9.93 20.77 4.50
C HIS A 220 -9.19 19.42 4.61
N SER A 221 -9.73 18.37 3.99
CA SER A 221 -9.21 17.01 4.08
C SER A 221 -7.82 16.88 3.46
N PHE A 222 -7.52 17.70 2.46
CA PHE A 222 -6.19 17.73 1.84
C PHE A 222 -5.14 18.31 2.79
N ASP A 223 -5.46 19.39 3.50
CA ASP A 223 -4.57 19.99 4.50
C ASP A 223 -4.37 19.03 5.68
N TYR A 224 -5.44 18.37 6.14
CA TYR A 224 -5.37 17.31 7.14
C TYR A 224 -4.44 16.17 6.70
N THR A 225 -4.61 15.69 5.47
CA THR A 225 -3.79 14.61 4.91
C THR A 225 -2.32 14.99 4.83
N LEU A 226 -2.01 16.21 4.38
CA LEU A 226 -0.64 16.73 4.37
C LEU A 226 -0.05 16.85 5.77
N SER A 227 -0.84 17.26 6.76
CA SER A 227 -0.41 17.32 8.18
C SER A 227 -0.10 15.93 8.74
N ALA A 228 -0.96 14.94 8.48
CA ALA A 228 -0.74 13.55 8.86
C ALA A 228 0.52 12.97 8.20
N MET A 229 0.72 13.25 6.90
CA MET A 229 1.92 12.84 6.18
C MET A 229 3.21 13.45 6.76
N ARG A 230 3.21 14.74 7.11
CA ARG A 230 4.36 15.40 7.77
C ARG A 230 4.66 14.78 9.13
N SER A 231 3.63 14.43 9.88
CA SER A 231 3.78 13.76 11.19
C SER A 231 4.39 12.37 11.04
N LEU A 232 3.92 11.59 10.05
CA LEU A 232 4.49 10.28 9.71
C LEU A 232 5.94 10.40 9.19
N GLU A 233 6.24 11.39 8.36
CA GLU A 233 7.59 11.68 7.88
C GLU A 233 8.56 11.91 9.05
N LYS A 234 8.14 12.70 10.05
CA LYS A 234 8.93 12.93 11.26
C LYS A 234 9.17 11.63 12.04
N LEU A 235 8.14 10.80 12.22
CA LEU A 235 8.27 9.50 12.88
C LEU A 235 9.24 8.57 12.13
N VAL A 236 9.18 8.57 10.79
CA VAL A 236 10.11 7.82 9.95
C VAL A 236 11.55 8.31 10.14
N GLN A 237 11.78 9.63 10.18
CA GLN A 237 13.10 10.21 10.40
C GLN A 237 13.64 9.89 11.79
N GLU A 238 12.82 10.04 12.82
CA GLU A 238 13.16 9.69 14.21
C GLU A 238 13.53 8.22 14.34
N GLU A 239 12.75 7.32 13.74
CA GLU A 239 13.02 5.88 13.78
C GLU A 239 14.26 5.49 12.98
N THR A 240 14.48 6.13 11.82
CA THR A 240 15.70 5.95 11.03
C THR A 240 16.94 6.36 11.80
N ALA A 241 16.89 7.50 12.50
CA ALA A 241 17.99 7.99 13.32
C ALA A 241 18.29 7.05 14.50
N LYS A 242 17.26 6.51 15.17
CA LYS A 242 17.42 5.50 16.24
C LYS A 242 18.10 4.23 15.74
N LEU A 243 17.87 3.85 14.49
CA LEU A 243 18.45 2.66 13.86
C LEU A 243 19.84 2.91 13.24
N GLY A 244 20.47 4.05 13.51
CA GLY A 244 21.83 4.38 13.07
C GLY A 244 21.92 5.22 11.80
N GLY A 245 20.79 5.69 11.26
CA GLY A 245 20.74 6.58 10.09
C GLY A 245 20.89 5.85 8.75
N ASN A 246 20.31 6.41 7.69
CA ASN A 246 20.47 5.84 6.34
C ASN A 246 20.22 6.90 5.25
N ARG A 247 21.31 7.41 4.66
CA ARG A 247 21.26 8.48 3.64
C ARG A 247 20.43 8.12 2.41
N ILE A 248 20.40 6.85 2.00
CA ILE A 248 19.62 6.41 0.84
C ILE A 248 18.12 6.54 1.15
N LEU A 249 17.73 6.12 2.35
CA LEU A 249 16.35 6.14 2.81
C LEU A 249 15.87 7.57 3.10
N GLU A 250 16.74 8.44 3.64
CA GLU A 250 16.49 9.87 3.78
C GLU A 250 16.28 10.55 2.41
N THR A 251 17.17 10.28 1.45
CA THR A 251 17.04 10.80 0.07
C THR A 251 15.76 10.29 -0.60
N LEU A 252 15.37 9.05 -0.33
CA LEU A 252 14.12 8.48 -0.84
C LEU A 252 12.90 9.23 -0.27
N LEU A 253 12.91 9.53 1.03
CA LEU A 253 11.82 10.26 1.68
C LEU A 253 11.71 11.69 1.14
N GLU A 254 12.83 12.38 0.93
CA GLU A 254 12.86 13.70 0.29
C GLU A 254 12.28 13.68 -1.12
N ARG A 255 12.61 12.67 -1.92
CA ARG A 255 12.04 12.51 -3.27
C ARG A 255 10.54 12.23 -3.25
N LEU A 256 10.05 11.52 -2.24
CA LEU A 256 8.61 11.28 -2.07
C LEU A 256 7.86 12.53 -1.59
N ARG A 257 8.54 13.55 -1.06
CA ARG A 257 7.89 14.81 -0.69
C ARG A 257 7.50 15.67 -1.89
N GLN A 258 8.21 15.52 -3.02
CA GLN A 258 7.92 16.18 -4.28
C GLN A 258 6.72 15.53 -4.97
#